data_AF-A0A970NNZ0-F1
#
_entry.id   AF-A0A970NNZ0-F1
#
_cell.length_a   1.000
_cell.length_b   1.000
_cell.length_c   1.000
_cell.angle_alpha   90.00
_cell.angle_beta   90.00
_cell.angle_gamma   90.00
#
_symmetry.space_group_name_H-M   'P 1'
#
loop_
_entity.id
_entity.type
_entity.pdbx_description
1 polymer ?
#
loop_
_entity_poly.entity_id
_entity_poly.type
_entity_poly.pdbx_seq_one_letter_code
_entity_poly.pdbx_strand_id
1 'polypeptide(L)'
;MIIGILIIHSCAKDNDDKMKCSISGSVIGYNPDKCGCCPGWLITNGDDTLKFLTVPDNELLWDLVNFYGYPIAIQFNYKDDNSSCADYYKTMTCVEFDLDLNCSKTGEIIDYNGTECMCCPGWIIKTGKDTIKVLNLPIKSQVRNIVETSGFPIPVKLDYENISGTCKDFYKKVTCIKINN
;
A
#
# COMPACT_ATOMS: atom_id res chain seq x y z
N MET A 1 -18.61 -36.82 -49.63
CA MET A 1 -18.88 -36.85 -48.18
C MET A 1 -17.77 -36.04 -47.50
N ILE A 2 -18.02 -34.75 -47.26
CA ILE A 2 -17.06 -33.82 -46.67
C ILE A 2 -17.46 -33.66 -45.21
N ILE A 3 -16.60 -34.13 -44.31
CA ILE A 3 -16.76 -33.98 -42.87
C ILE A 3 -16.22 -32.59 -42.52
N GLY A 4 -17.12 -31.62 -42.35
CA GLY A 4 -16.79 -30.29 -41.86
C GLY A 4 -16.60 -30.30 -40.35
N ILE A 5 -15.35 -30.15 -39.91
CA ILE A 5 -14.99 -30.00 -38.50
C ILE A 5 -15.30 -28.55 -38.08
N LEU A 6 -16.35 -28.39 -37.29
CA LEU A 6 -16.67 -27.14 -36.59
C LEU A 6 -15.72 -27.00 -35.39
N ILE A 7 -14.72 -26.14 -35.51
CA ILE A 7 -13.83 -25.76 -34.40
C ILE A 7 -14.53 -24.68 -33.58
N ILE A 8 -15.32 -25.09 -32.59
CA ILE A 8 -15.87 -24.23 -31.56
C ILE A 8 -14.71 -23.69 -30.70
N HIS A 9 -14.27 -22.47 -31.02
CA HIS A 9 -13.40 -21.69 -30.14
C HIS A 9 -14.23 -21.18 -28.96
N SER A 10 -14.23 -21.93 -27.87
CA SER A 10 -14.71 -21.46 -26.57
C SER A 10 -13.80 -20.31 -26.11
N CYS A 11 -14.27 -19.07 -26.27
CA CYS A 11 -13.68 -17.93 -25.60
C CYS A 11 -13.91 -18.09 -24.09
N ALA A 12 -12.86 -18.49 -23.36
CA ALA A 12 -12.83 -18.30 -21.92
C ALA A 12 -12.82 -16.79 -21.67
N LYS A 13 -13.92 -16.27 -21.14
CA LYS A 13 -13.99 -14.90 -20.66
C LYS A 13 -13.19 -14.89 -19.36
N ASP A 14 -11.98 -14.32 -19.39
CA ASP A 14 -11.18 -14.07 -18.20
C ASP A 14 -11.97 -13.13 -17.29
N ASN A 15 -12.73 -13.71 -16.36
CA ASN A 15 -13.45 -12.99 -15.31
C ASN A 15 -12.45 -12.66 -14.19
N ASP A 16 -11.49 -11.77 -14.46
CA ASP A 16 -10.69 -11.11 -13.43
C ASP A 16 -11.42 -9.85 -12.91
N ASP A 17 -12.70 -10.01 -12.57
CA ASP A 17 -13.46 -9.00 -11.83
C ASP A 17 -12.95 -9.00 -10.38
N LYS A 18 -11.78 -8.39 -10.15
CA LYS A 18 -11.37 -8.01 -8.79
C LYS A 18 -12.50 -7.18 -8.20
N MET A 19 -13.09 -7.67 -7.12
CA MET A 19 -14.20 -7.01 -6.43
C MET A 19 -13.76 -5.61 -6.03
N LYS A 20 -14.24 -4.60 -6.78
CA LYS A 20 -13.92 -3.20 -6.54
C LYS A 20 -14.42 -2.78 -5.17
N CYS A 21 -13.58 -2.09 -4.42
CA CYS A 21 -14.02 -1.42 -3.20
C CYS A 21 -14.96 -0.25 -3.56
N SER A 22 -15.97 -0.01 -2.72
CA SER A 22 -17.04 0.95 -3.07
C SER A 22 -17.43 1.88 -1.93
N ILE A 23 -17.11 1.54 -0.69
CA ILE A 23 -17.42 2.36 0.49
C ILE A 23 -16.22 3.25 0.77
N SER A 24 -16.41 4.57 0.78
CA SER A 24 -15.37 5.51 1.18
C SER A 24 -15.30 5.64 2.70
N GLY A 25 -14.10 5.76 3.25
CA GLY A 25 -13.91 6.00 4.67
C GLY A 25 -12.51 6.44 5.03
N SER A 26 -12.19 6.40 6.31
CA SER A 26 -10.86 6.75 6.80
C SER A 26 -10.46 5.90 7.99
N VAL A 27 -9.23 5.38 7.97
CA VAL A 27 -8.62 4.78 9.15
C VAL A 27 -8.22 5.91 10.09
N ILE A 28 -8.78 5.92 11.29
CA ILE A 28 -8.58 6.99 12.28
C ILE A 28 -7.78 6.54 13.51
N GLY A 29 -7.52 5.23 13.65
CA GLY A 29 -6.77 4.72 14.78
C GLY A 29 -6.69 3.20 14.83
N TYR A 30 -5.94 2.71 15.81
CA TYR A 30 -5.87 1.30 16.20
C TYR A 30 -5.98 1.21 17.72
N ASN A 31 -6.92 0.41 18.23
CA ASN A 31 -6.99 0.08 19.65
C ASN A 31 -6.09 -1.15 19.94
N PRO A 32 -5.08 -1.05 20.80
CA PRO A 32 -4.19 -2.16 21.15
C PRO A 32 -4.63 -2.96 22.40
N ASP A 33 -5.77 -2.65 23.01
CA ASP A 33 -6.21 -3.23 24.27
C ASP A 33 -6.33 -4.76 24.20
N LYS A 34 -5.66 -5.43 25.15
CA LYS A 34 -5.56 -6.89 25.22
C LYS A 34 -6.78 -7.54 25.91
N CYS A 35 -7.98 -7.21 25.44
CA CYS A 35 -9.23 -7.87 25.86
C CYS A 35 -9.81 -8.69 24.70
N GLY A 36 -10.74 -9.62 24.97
CA GLY A 36 -11.23 -10.59 23.96
C GLY A 36 -11.74 -9.98 22.65
N CYS A 37 -12.49 -8.87 22.70
CA CYS A 37 -13.02 -8.18 21.52
C CYS A 37 -12.63 -6.68 21.49
N CYS A 38 -11.54 -6.30 22.18
CA CYS A 38 -11.08 -4.92 22.25
C CYS A 38 -10.09 -4.46 21.17
N PRO A 39 -9.14 -5.27 20.66
CA PRO A 39 -8.16 -4.75 19.74
C PRO A 39 -8.77 -4.51 18.35
N GLY A 40 -8.16 -3.64 17.55
CA GLY A 40 -8.53 -3.51 16.14
C GLY A 40 -8.47 -2.10 15.59
N TRP A 41 -8.57 -2.03 14.27
CA TRP A 41 -8.61 -0.81 13.49
C TRP A 41 -9.95 -0.11 13.62
N LEU A 42 -9.90 1.22 13.75
CA LEU A 42 -11.06 2.10 13.81
C LEU A 42 -11.17 2.84 12.49
N ILE A 43 -12.32 2.71 11.83
CA ILE A 43 -12.56 3.24 10.50
C ILE A 43 -13.87 4.00 10.49
N THR A 44 -13.84 5.25 10.04
CA THR A 44 -15.05 6.08 9.89
C THR A 44 -15.65 5.92 8.51
N ASN A 45 -16.98 5.85 8.45
CA ASN A 45 -17.78 5.92 7.22
C ASN A 45 -18.95 6.88 7.48
N GLY A 46 -18.84 8.12 7.00
CA GLY A 46 -19.75 9.19 7.42
C GLY A 46 -19.63 9.46 8.91
N ASP A 47 -20.76 9.40 9.62
CA ASP A 47 -20.84 9.59 11.07
C ASP A 47 -20.59 8.31 11.88
N ASP A 48 -20.55 7.15 11.21
CA ASP A 48 -20.35 5.86 11.86
C ASP A 48 -18.86 5.55 12.07
N THR A 49 -18.54 4.91 13.20
CA THR A 49 -17.23 4.31 13.44
C THR A 49 -17.36 2.80 13.48
N LEU A 50 -16.73 2.14 12.52
CA LEU A 50 -16.64 0.70 12.40
C LEU A 50 -15.33 0.21 12.99
N LYS A 51 -15.35 -1.01 13.50
CA LYS A 51 -14.17 -1.67 14.07
C LYS A 51 -13.86 -2.95 13.32
N PHE A 52 -12.59 -3.14 13.02
CA PHE A 52 -12.09 -4.29 12.27
C PHE A 52 -10.93 -4.91 13.03
N LEU A 53 -11.02 -6.20 13.34
CA LEU A 53 -9.91 -6.90 13.97
C LEU A 53 -8.69 -6.94 13.04
N THR A 54 -8.92 -7.14 11.74
CA THR A 54 -7.90 -7.17 10.69
C THR A 54 -8.36 -6.38 9.47
N VAL A 55 -7.40 -5.83 8.74
CA VAL A 55 -7.57 -5.16 7.45
C VAL A 55 -6.72 -5.94 6.43
N PRO A 56 -7.19 -6.20 5.21
CA PRO A 56 -6.33 -6.68 4.13
C PRO A 56 -5.13 -5.73 3.95
N ASP A 57 -3.98 -6.26 3.54
CA ASP A 57 -2.74 -5.48 3.40
C ASP A 57 -2.33 -4.68 4.66
N ASN A 58 -2.54 -5.30 5.84
CA ASN A 58 -2.24 -4.71 7.14
C ASN A 58 -0.82 -4.12 7.25
N GLU A 59 0.18 -4.73 6.60
CA GLU A 59 1.56 -4.21 6.57
C GLU A 59 1.65 -2.87 5.84
N LEU A 60 0.97 -2.74 4.69
CA LEU A 60 0.91 -1.49 3.94
C LEU A 60 0.19 -0.42 4.75
N LEU A 61 -0.92 -0.76 5.41
CA LEU A 61 -1.61 0.20 6.28
C LEU A 61 -0.68 0.71 7.41
N TRP A 62 0.09 -0.17 8.05
CA TRP A 62 1.07 0.26 9.06
C TRP A 62 2.15 1.17 8.47
N ASP A 63 2.69 0.85 7.29
CA ASP A 63 3.67 1.72 6.62
C ASP A 63 3.09 3.12 6.38
N LEU A 64 1.85 3.20 5.89
CA LEU A 64 1.16 4.46 5.62
C LEU A 64 0.87 5.25 6.89
N VAL A 65 0.34 4.61 7.93
CA VAL A 65 0.06 5.25 9.23
C VAL A 65 1.33 5.77 9.88
N ASN A 66 2.42 4.99 9.85
CA ASN A 66 3.69 5.41 10.44
C ASN A 66 4.31 6.61 9.72
N PHE A 67 3.98 6.79 8.44
CA PHE A 67 4.56 7.85 7.63
C PHE A 67 3.68 9.10 7.52
N TYR A 68 2.41 8.93 7.12
CA TYR A 68 1.46 10.03 6.92
C TYR A 68 0.68 10.38 8.19
N GLY A 69 0.62 9.47 9.17
CA GLY A 69 -0.24 9.61 10.33
C GLY A 69 -1.71 9.30 10.02
N TYR A 70 -2.58 9.48 11.01
CA TYR A 70 -4.03 9.43 10.81
C TYR A 70 -4.57 10.83 10.46
N PRO A 71 -5.71 10.92 9.74
CA PRO A 71 -6.46 9.83 9.13
C PRO A 71 -5.84 9.35 7.80
N ILE A 72 -6.05 8.07 7.46
CA ILE A 72 -5.70 7.50 6.14
C ILE A 72 -6.99 7.26 5.35
N ALA A 73 -7.18 7.96 4.24
CA ALA A 73 -8.33 7.77 3.36
C ALA A 73 -8.26 6.43 2.63
N ILE A 74 -9.39 5.73 2.60
CA ILE A 74 -9.52 4.40 1.99
C ILE A 74 -10.86 4.25 1.27
N GLN A 75 -10.90 3.33 0.31
CA GLN A 75 -12.11 2.67 -0.15
C GLN A 75 -12.09 1.23 0.35
N PHE A 76 -13.22 0.71 0.80
CA PHE A 76 -13.29 -0.65 1.34
C PHE A 76 -14.67 -1.25 1.07
N ASN A 77 -14.81 -2.53 1.36
CA ASN A 77 -16.09 -3.22 1.52
C ASN A 77 -15.99 -4.11 2.76
N TYR A 78 -17.12 -4.45 3.37
CA TYR A 78 -17.14 -5.35 4.52
C TYR A 78 -18.42 -6.18 4.57
N LYS A 79 -18.39 -7.19 5.43
CA LYS A 79 -19.54 -8.00 5.82
C LYS A 79 -19.61 -8.11 7.34
N ASP A 80 -20.73 -8.59 7.85
CA ASP A 80 -20.85 -8.93 9.26
C ASP A 80 -19.87 -10.05 9.63
N ASP A 81 -19.28 -9.91 10.81
CA ASP A 81 -18.38 -10.91 11.35
C ASP A 81 -19.19 -12.06 11.97
N ASN A 82 -18.72 -13.31 11.83
CA ASN A 82 -19.41 -14.50 12.33
C ASN A 82 -18.69 -15.13 13.54
N SER A 83 -17.73 -14.43 14.14
CA SER A 83 -16.99 -14.93 15.30
C SER A 83 -17.75 -14.68 16.62
N SER A 84 -17.14 -15.07 17.74
CA SER A 84 -17.63 -14.71 19.07
C SER A 84 -17.65 -13.20 19.35
N CYS A 85 -17.07 -12.38 18.45
CA CYS A 85 -17.05 -10.92 18.54
C CYS A 85 -17.91 -10.25 17.43
N ALA A 86 -18.90 -10.95 16.87
CA ALA A 86 -19.76 -10.48 15.79
C ALA A 86 -20.42 -9.11 16.03
N ASP A 87 -20.80 -8.82 17.29
CA ASP A 87 -21.42 -7.54 17.66
C ASP A 87 -20.43 -6.37 17.70
N TYR A 88 -19.12 -6.66 17.70
CA TYR A 88 -18.06 -5.65 17.83
C TYR A 88 -17.31 -5.41 16.52
N TYR A 89 -17.18 -6.43 15.68
CA TYR A 89 -16.37 -6.36 14.47
C TYR A 89 -17.18 -6.48 13.20
N LYS A 90 -16.66 -5.86 12.15
CA LYS A 90 -16.95 -6.23 10.78
C LYS A 90 -15.75 -6.96 10.19
N THR A 91 -15.98 -7.82 9.21
CA THR A 91 -14.92 -8.43 8.42
C THR A 91 -14.72 -7.62 7.14
N MET A 92 -13.57 -6.97 6.99
CA MET A 92 -13.24 -6.25 5.77
C MET A 92 -12.93 -7.24 4.64
N THR A 93 -13.56 -7.06 3.48
CA THR A 93 -13.41 -7.96 2.32
C THR A 93 -12.48 -7.40 1.25
N CYS A 94 -12.29 -6.08 1.22
CA CYS A 94 -11.32 -5.42 0.35
C CYS A 94 -10.92 -4.08 0.97
N VAL A 95 -9.74 -3.58 0.62
CA VAL A 95 -9.30 -2.21 0.92
C VAL A 95 -8.48 -1.68 -0.26
N GLU A 96 -8.68 -0.42 -0.59
CA GLU A 96 -7.88 0.36 -1.52
C GLU A 96 -7.51 1.66 -0.82
N PHE A 97 -6.23 2.01 -0.81
CA PHE A 97 -5.76 3.24 -0.17
C PHE A 97 -5.88 4.41 -1.14
N ASP A 98 -6.75 5.35 -0.83
CA ASP A 98 -7.00 6.54 -1.65
C ASP A 98 -6.14 7.70 -1.13
N LEU A 99 -4.84 7.59 -1.39
CA LEU A 99 -3.92 8.66 -1.05
C LEU A 99 -3.93 9.64 -2.23
N ASP A 100 -4.54 10.82 -2.04
CA ASP A 100 -4.46 11.95 -2.99
C ASP A 100 -3.05 12.56 -2.99
N LEU A 101 -2.11 11.73 -3.46
CA LEU A 101 -0.69 12.02 -3.54
C LEU A 101 -0.40 12.65 -4.89
N ASN A 102 -0.40 13.98 -4.90
CA ASN A 102 0.01 14.77 -6.05
C ASN A 102 1.55 14.83 -6.16
N CYS A 103 2.18 13.66 -6.29
CA CYS A 103 3.62 13.57 -6.45
C CYS A 103 4.06 14.13 -7.81
N SER A 104 5.00 15.05 -7.82
CA SER A 104 5.32 15.82 -9.04
C SER A 104 6.41 15.21 -9.92
N LYS A 105 7.39 14.50 -9.34
CA LYS A 105 8.55 13.99 -10.10
C LYS A 105 8.34 12.53 -10.50
N THR A 106 8.73 12.18 -11.72
CA THR A 106 8.82 10.78 -12.16
C THR A 106 10.19 10.21 -11.80
N GLY A 107 10.22 8.95 -11.37
CA GLY A 107 11.45 8.22 -11.12
C GLY A 107 11.29 6.71 -11.20
N GLU A 108 12.38 6.02 -10.91
CA GLU A 108 12.45 4.56 -10.89
C GLU A 108 13.24 4.15 -9.65
N ILE A 109 12.69 3.26 -8.82
CA ILE A 109 13.47 2.57 -7.79
C ILE A 109 14.29 1.51 -8.52
N ILE A 110 15.62 1.62 -8.46
CA ILE A 110 16.51 0.79 -9.29
C ILE A 110 17.33 -0.21 -8.47
N ASP A 111 17.47 0.01 -7.16
CA ASP A 111 18.25 -0.86 -6.29
C ASP A 111 17.96 -0.58 -4.80
N TYR A 112 18.42 -1.46 -3.92
CA TYR A 112 18.51 -1.25 -2.48
C TYR A 112 19.91 -1.59 -1.97
N ASN A 113 20.61 -0.59 -1.44
CA ASN A 113 21.88 -0.82 -0.75
C ASN A 113 21.58 -1.33 0.67
N GLY A 114 21.96 -2.57 0.97
CA GLY A 114 21.80 -3.20 2.28
C GLY A 114 23.03 -3.15 3.18
N THR A 115 24.10 -2.42 2.81
CA THR A 115 25.34 -2.37 3.57
C THR A 115 25.10 -1.78 4.96
N GLU A 116 25.49 -2.54 5.99
CA GLU A 116 25.38 -2.13 7.38
C GLU A 116 26.45 -1.09 7.74
N CYS A 117 26.08 0.19 7.62
CA CYS A 117 26.88 1.33 8.10
C CYS A 117 25.95 2.52 8.39
N MET A 118 26.41 3.53 9.14
CA MET A 118 25.55 4.64 9.61
C MET A 118 24.77 5.37 8.51
N CYS A 119 25.36 5.62 7.34
CA CYS A 119 24.71 6.29 6.19
C CYS A 119 24.79 5.45 4.89
N CYS A 120 24.87 4.13 5.01
CA CYS A 120 24.95 3.22 3.88
C CYS A 120 23.63 2.57 3.44
N PRO A 121 22.70 2.16 4.31
CA PRO A 121 21.53 1.45 3.83
C PRO A 121 20.54 2.40 3.16
N GLY A 122 19.90 1.99 2.07
CA GLY A 122 18.82 2.80 1.50
C GLY A 122 18.46 2.43 0.07
N TRP A 123 17.27 2.86 -0.31
CA TRP A 123 16.73 2.71 -1.65
C TRP A 123 17.39 3.71 -2.60
N ILE A 124 17.76 3.21 -3.77
CA ILE A 124 18.37 4.01 -4.83
C ILE A 124 17.30 4.32 -5.86
N ILE A 125 17.05 5.60 -6.11
CA ILE A 125 16.00 6.08 -7.00
C ILE A 125 16.62 6.96 -8.07
N LYS A 126 16.36 6.62 -9.34
CA LYS A 126 16.73 7.43 -10.49
C LYS A 126 15.61 8.41 -10.80
N THR A 127 15.92 9.70 -10.91
CA THR A 127 14.97 10.77 -11.21
C THR A 127 15.52 11.65 -12.33
N GLY A 128 15.07 11.42 -13.56
CA GLY A 128 15.62 12.09 -14.74
C GLY A 128 17.09 11.71 -14.98
N LYS A 129 18.00 12.68 -14.85
CA LYS A 129 19.46 12.47 -14.97
C LYS A 129 20.16 12.23 -13.63
N ASP A 130 19.46 12.43 -12.52
CA ASP A 130 20.01 12.31 -11.17
C ASP A 130 19.69 10.95 -10.56
N THR A 131 20.50 10.56 -9.58
CA THR A 131 20.23 9.43 -8.70
C THR A 131 20.23 9.93 -7.26
N ILE A 132 19.16 9.66 -6.54
CA ILE A 132 19.04 9.95 -5.11
C ILE A 132 19.04 8.65 -4.31
N LYS A 133 19.38 8.77 -3.03
CA LYS A 133 19.27 7.69 -2.08
C LYS A 133 18.32 8.10 -0.96
N VAL A 134 17.45 7.21 -0.55
CA VAL A 134 16.47 7.47 0.51
C VAL A 134 16.50 6.32 1.51
N LEU A 135 16.51 6.65 2.80
CA LEU A 135 16.61 5.64 3.84
C LEU A 135 15.28 4.89 4.00
N ASN A 136 14.17 5.64 4.03
CA ASN A 136 12.84 5.11 4.29
C ASN A 136 11.90 5.42 3.12
N LEU A 137 11.10 4.42 2.74
CA LEU A 137 9.97 4.56 1.82
C LEU A 137 8.66 4.35 2.60
N PRO A 138 7.63 5.17 2.38
CA PRO A 138 6.32 5.03 3.03
C PRO A 138 5.48 3.85 2.54
N ILE A 139 5.97 3.11 1.53
CA ILE A 139 5.31 1.95 0.93
C ILE A 139 6.31 0.79 0.81
N LYS A 140 7.17 0.63 1.84
CA LYS A 140 8.30 -0.30 1.83
C LYS A 140 7.85 -1.74 1.61
N SER A 141 6.78 -2.18 2.27
CA SER A 141 6.19 -3.51 2.11
C SER A 141 5.76 -3.77 0.67
N GLN A 142 5.00 -2.84 0.08
CA GLN A 142 4.56 -2.92 -1.32
C GLN A 142 5.73 -2.97 -2.30
N VAL A 143 6.74 -2.10 -2.11
CA VAL A 143 7.95 -2.09 -2.95
C VAL A 143 8.68 -3.42 -2.85
N ARG A 144 8.89 -3.95 -1.64
CA ARG A 144 9.53 -5.26 -1.43
C ARG A 144 8.80 -6.37 -2.20
N ASN A 145 7.48 -6.44 -2.09
CA ASN A 145 6.67 -7.45 -2.79
C ASN A 145 6.85 -7.36 -4.31
N ILE A 146 6.92 -6.15 -4.87
CA ILE A 146 7.17 -5.95 -6.30
C ILE A 146 8.59 -6.39 -6.68
N VAL A 147 9.61 -6.03 -5.89
CA VAL A 147 10.99 -6.48 -6.14
C VAL A 147 11.08 -8.01 -6.14
N GLU A 148 10.43 -8.68 -5.19
CA GLU A 148 10.46 -10.15 -5.07
C GLU A 148 9.74 -10.86 -6.22
N THR A 149 8.72 -10.22 -6.79
CA THR A 149 7.88 -10.83 -7.86
C THR A 149 8.31 -10.44 -9.27
N SER A 150 8.73 -9.18 -9.46
CA SER A 150 8.97 -8.56 -10.77
C SER A 150 10.37 -7.95 -10.90
N GLY A 151 11.08 -7.76 -9.79
CA GLY A 151 12.42 -7.15 -9.78
C GLY A 151 12.43 -5.64 -9.95
N PHE A 152 13.61 -5.12 -10.28
CA PHE A 152 13.84 -3.71 -10.64
C PHE A 152 13.88 -3.54 -12.17
N PRO A 153 13.63 -2.33 -12.71
CA PRO A 153 13.24 -1.10 -12.01
C PRO A 153 11.75 -1.04 -11.66
N ILE A 154 11.39 -0.31 -10.60
CA ILE A 154 9.99 -0.04 -10.22
C ILE A 154 9.65 1.41 -10.55
N PRO A 155 8.76 1.68 -11.52
CA PRO A 155 8.39 3.03 -11.89
C PRO A 155 7.53 3.68 -10.80
N VAL A 156 7.88 4.92 -10.43
CA VAL A 156 7.21 5.67 -9.37
C VAL A 156 7.01 7.14 -9.75
N LYS A 157 6.04 7.78 -9.13
CA LYS A 157 6.05 9.23 -8.91
C LYS A 157 6.42 9.50 -7.47
N LEU A 158 7.21 10.54 -7.23
CA LEU A 158 7.66 10.91 -5.89
C LEU A 158 7.95 12.40 -5.76
N ASP A 159 7.95 12.88 -4.52
CA ASP A 159 8.58 14.15 -4.13
C ASP A 159 9.53 13.88 -2.97
N TYR A 160 10.57 14.71 -2.88
CA TYR A 160 11.59 14.57 -1.85
C TYR A 160 12.24 15.91 -1.51
N GLU A 161 12.73 16.00 -0.28
CA GLU A 161 13.45 17.15 0.26
C GLU A 161 14.83 16.77 0.80
N ASN A 162 15.68 17.77 0.98
CA ASN A 162 16.95 17.59 1.68
C ASN A 162 16.69 17.35 3.16
N ILE A 163 17.44 16.46 3.79
CA ILE A 163 17.40 16.28 5.24
C ILE A 163 18.48 17.10 5.92
N SER A 164 18.34 17.30 7.24
CA SER A 164 19.38 17.82 8.11
C SER A 164 20.08 16.70 8.89
N GLY A 165 21.23 17.00 9.50
CA GLY A 165 21.94 16.08 10.39
C GLY A 165 23.05 15.29 9.71
N THR A 166 23.46 14.19 10.34
CA THR A 166 24.72 13.48 10.04
C THR A 166 24.76 12.83 8.65
N CYS A 167 23.60 12.45 8.09
CA CYS A 167 23.52 11.82 6.75
C CYS A 167 22.95 12.75 5.66
N LYS A 168 22.94 14.08 5.88
CA LYS A 168 22.31 15.06 4.96
C LYS A 168 22.84 15.05 3.53
N ASP A 169 24.11 14.72 3.36
CA ASP A 169 24.76 14.68 2.04
C ASP A 169 24.54 13.34 1.33
N PHE A 170 24.02 12.33 2.03
CA PHE A 170 23.79 10.98 1.50
C PHE A 170 22.32 10.73 1.16
N TYR A 171 21.38 11.26 1.95
CA TYR A 171 19.98 10.93 1.82
C TYR A 171 19.09 12.11 1.46
N LYS A 172 18.00 11.79 0.77
CA LYS A 172 16.80 12.63 0.67
C LYS A 172 15.70 12.02 1.54
N LYS A 173 14.77 12.87 2.01
CA LYS A 173 13.54 12.42 2.64
C LYS A 173 12.44 12.46 1.59
N VAL A 174 11.87 11.30 1.30
CA VAL A 174 10.64 11.22 0.50
C VAL A 174 9.53 11.90 1.29
N THR A 175 8.72 12.71 0.62
CA THR A 175 7.51 13.36 1.18
C THR A 175 6.24 12.87 0.51
N CYS A 176 6.36 12.30 -0.69
CA CYS A 176 5.29 11.73 -1.49
C CYS A 176 5.86 10.58 -2.31
N ILE A 177 5.18 9.45 -2.41
CA ILE A 177 5.50 8.42 -3.40
C ILE A 177 4.26 7.62 -3.79
N LYS A 178 4.18 7.24 -5.06
CA LYS A 178 3.16 6.39 -5.64
C LYS A 178 3.81 5.49 -6.71
N ILE A 179 3.47 4.22 -6.73
CA ILE A 179 3.88 3.31 -7.80
C ILE A 179 3.02 3.58 -9.03
N ASN A 180 3.67 3.73 -10.19
CA ASN A 180 2.97 3.83 -11.47
C ASN A 180 2.72 2.41 -11.98
N ASN A 181 1.47 1.96 -11.94
CA ASN A 181 1.05 0.75 -12.64
C ASN A 181 0.86 1.02 -14.14
#